data_AF-A0AAX3RQ59-F1
#
_entry.id   AF-A0AAX3RQ59-F1
#
_cell.length_a   1.000
_cell.length_b   1.000
_cell.length_c   1.000
_cell.angle_alpha   90.00
_cell.angle_beta   90.00
_cell.angle_gamma   90.00
#
_symmetry.space_group_name_H-M   'P 1'
#
loop_
_entity.id
_entity.type
_entity.pdbx_description
1 polymer ?
#
loop_
_entity_poly.entity_id
_entity_poly.type
_entity_poly.pdbx_seq_one_letter_code
_entity_poly.pdbx_strand_id
1 'polypeptide(L)'
;MARYFDADKIYKYYGILLRAKASVDRTIRLEDHAAPFVEAWHATIMKAKSHEIRRFDDYLYAGFRKAAWTVKVRLNRGGSLMERFRKAFE
;
A
#
# COMPACT_ATOMS: atom_id res chain seq x y z
N MET A 1 -20.21 17.98 -8.86
CA MET A 1 -19.07 17.28 -8.22
C MET A 1 -17.92 16.93 -9.19
N ALA A 2 -18.23 16.60 -10.46
CA ALA A 2 -17.22 16.26 -11.48
C ALA A 2 -16.16 17.34 -11.80
N ARG A 3 -16.38 18.60 -11.42
CA ARG A 3 -15.45 19.72 -11.70
C ARG A 3 -14.12 19.62 -10.92
N TYR A 4 -14.11 18.90 -9.80
CA TYR A 4 -12.93 18.76 -8.92
C TYR A 4 -12.66 17.32 -8.52
N PHE A 5 -13.66 16.45 -8.50
CA PHE A 5 -13.53 15.03 -8.14
C PHE A 5 -14.29 14.15 -9.14
N ASP A 6 -13.53 13.31 -9.85
CA ASP A 6 -14.07 12.24 -10.68
C ASP A 6 -14.25 10.99 -9.81
N ALA A 7 -15.49 10.77 -9.35
CA ALA A 7 -15.80 9.72 -8.38
C ALA A 7 -15.44 8.33 -8.91
N ASP A 8 -15.64 8.08 -10.21
CA ASP A 8 -15.35 6.80 -10.84
C ASP A 8 -13.86 6.47 -10.75
N LYS A 9 -13.00 7.48 -10.99
CA LYS A 9 -11.56 7.33 -10.83
C LYS A 9 -11.17 7.04 -9.38
N ILE A 10 -11.77 7.73 -8.42
CA ILE A 10 -11.48 7.50 -6.98
C ILE A 10 -11.81 6.05 -6.61
N TYR A 11 -13.02 5.60 -6.93
CA TYR A 11 -13.43 4.23 -6.60
C TYR A 11 -12.60 3.18 -7.33
N LYS A 12 -12.22 3.45 -8.59
CA LYS A 12 -11.31 2.58 -9.34
C LYS A 12 -9.97 2.40 -8.62
N TYR A 13 -9.30 3.50 -8.28
CA TYR A 13 -7.98 3.44 -7.65
C TYR A 13 -8.03 2.93 -6.21
N TYR A 14 -9.09 3.26 -5.48
CA TYR A 14 -9.34 2.69 -4.16
C TYR A 14 -9.57 1.17 -4.24
N GLY A 15 -10.30 0.69 -5.24
CA GLY A 15 -10.43 -0.74 -5.51
C GLY A 15 -9.09 -1.44 -5.79
N ILE A 16 -8.18 -0.80 -6.54
CA ILE A 16 -6.83 -1.31 -6.80
C ILE A 16 -6.04 -1.41 -5.48
N LEU A 17 -6.09 -0.36 -4.65
CA LEU A 17 -5.46 -0.33 -3.32
C LEU A 17 -5.93 -1.51 -2.45
N LEU A 18 -7.25 -1.69 -2.33
CA LEU A 18 -7.82 -2.75 -1.50
C LEU A 18 -7.43 -4.14 -1.99
N ARG A 19 -7.47 -4.40 -3.31
CA ARG A 19 -7.05 -5.68 -3.88
C ARG A 19 -5.56 -5.94 -3.65
N ALA A 20 -4.71 -4.95 -3.90
CA ALA A 20 -3.26 -5.07 -3.70
C ALA A 20 -2.92 -5.37 -2.23
N LYS A 21 -3.51 -4.62 -1.29
CA LYS A 21 -3.36 -4.85 0.15
C LYS A 21 -3.82 -6.26 0.55
N ALA A 22 -5.02 -6.65 0.12
CA ALA A 22 -5.60 -7.96 0.42
C ALA A 22 -4.77 -9.13 -0.13
N SER A 23 -4.03 -8.94 -1.23
CA SER A 23 -3.12 -9.95 -1.78
C SER A 23 -1.89 -10.24 -0.90
N VAL A 24 -1.56 -9.34 0.04
CA VAL A 24 -0.42 -9.47 0.95
C VAL A 24 -0.89 -9.81 2.36
N ASP A 25 -1.84 -9.03 2.87
CA ASP A 25 -2.48 -9.25 4.15
C ASP A 25 -3.80 -8.45 4.25
N ARG A 26 -4.91 -9.16 4.45
CA ARG A 26 -6.24 -8.58 4.58
C ARG A 26 -6.43 -7.82 5.89
N THR A 27 -5.64 -8.09 6.92
CA THR A 27 -5.77 -7.48 8.25
C THR A 27 -5.10 -6.11 8.38
N ILE A 28 -4.20 -5.73 7.46
CA ILE A 28 -3.57 -4.40 7.45
C ILE A 28 -4.65 -3.32 7.42
N ARG A 29 -4.64 -2.43 8.43
CA ARG A 29 -5.47 -1.24 8.46
C ARG A 29 -4.76 -0.10 7.73
N LEU A 30 -5.44 0.53 6.80
CA LEU A 30 -4.84 1.57 5.94
C LEU A 30 -4.66 2.87 6.71
N GLU A 31 -5.61 3.18 7.60
CA GLU A 31 -5.63 4.33 8.48
C GLU A 31 -4.40 4.41 9.40
N ASP A 32 -3.92 3.27 9.88
CA ASP A 32 -2.76 3.19 10.79
C ASP A 32 -1.41 3.23 10.03
N HIS A 33 -1.46 2.98 8.71
CA HIS A 33 -0.27 2.74 7.88
C HIS A 33 -0.35 3.45 6.53
N ALA A 34 -0.94 4.63 6.48
CA ALA A 34 -1.23 5.33 5.22
C ALA A 34 0.02 5.72 4.43
N ALA A 35 1.10 6.13 5.12
CA ALA A 35 2.27 6.76 4.49
C ALA A 35 2.89 5.94 3.33
N PRO A 36 3.21 4.63 3.48
CA PRO A 36 3.72 3.82 2.37
C PRO A 36 2.79 3.77 1.14
N PHE A 37 1.47 3.83 1.33
CA PHE A 37 0.52 3.81 0.23
C PHE A 37 0.44 5.18 -0.46
N VAL A 38 0.46 6.27 0.32
CA VAL A 38 0.51 7.64 -0.23
C VAL A 38 1.79 7.86 -1.05
N GLU A 39 2.94 7.38 -0.55
CA GLU A 39 4.21 7.43 -1.27
C GLU A 39 4.14 6.66 -2.60
N ALA A 40 3.58 5.43 -2.58
CA ALA A 40 3.40 4.63 -3.79
C ALA A 40 2.49 5.32 -4.82
N TRP A 41 1.42 5.97 -4.35
CA TRP A 41 0.51 6.76 -5.18
C TRP A 41 1.23 7.95 -5.85
N HIS A 42 1.95 8.77 -5.06
CA HIS A 42 2.72 9.90 -5.60
C HIS A 42 3.78 9.47 -6.60
N ALA A 43 4.55 8.42 -6.28
CA ALA A 43 5.56 7.88 -7.19
C ALA A 43 4.93 7.43 -8.53
N THR A 44 3.77 6.76 -8.47
CA THR A 44 3.05 6.33 -9.67
C THR A 44 2.56 7.50 -10.51
N ILE A 45 2.01 8.55 -9.89
CA ILE A 45 1.62 9.79 -10.59
C ILE A 45 2.84 10.42 -11.27
N MET A 46 3.95 10.55 -10.56
CA MET A 46 5.16 11.15 -11.13
C MET A 46 5.67 10.37 -12.34
N LYS A 47 5.72 9.04 -12.24
CA LYS A 47 6.11 8.16 -13.35
C LYS A 47 5.14 8.23 -14.54
N ALA A 48 3.85 8.39 -14.27
CA ALA A 48 2.85 8.57 -15.33
C ALA A 48 3.04 9.91 -16.04
N LYS A 49 3.27 10.98 -15.28
CA LYS A 49 3.50 12.34 -15.82
C LYS A 49 4.81 12.43 -16.60
N SER A 50 5.83 11.66 -16.23
CA SER A 50 7.10 11.58 -16.98
C SER A 50 7.04 10.61 -18.17
N HIS A 51 5.87 10.01 -18.46
CA HIS A 51 5.67 9.02 -19.53
C HIS A 51 6.57 7.76 -19.40
N GLU A 52 7.09 7.49 -18.20
CA GLU A 52 7.94 6.33 -17.94
C GLU A 52 7.15 5.02 -17.79
N ILE A 53 5.84 5.10 -17.61
CA ILE A 53 4.96 3.94 -17.48
C ILE A 53 3.83 4.01 -18.52
N ARG A 54 3.58 2.88 -19.18
CA ARG A 54 2.50 2.76 -20.19
C ARG A 54 1.16 2.30 -19.59
N ARG A 55 1.22 1.56 -18.47
CA ARG A 55 0.06 0.95 -17.82
C ARG A 55 -0.03 1.42 -16.37
N PHE A 56 -0.78 2.49 -16.16
CA PHE A 56 -0.92 3.15 -14.85
C PHE A 56 -1.46 2.19 -13.78
N ASP A 57 -2.56 1.49 -14.08
CA ASP A 57 -3.26 0.63 -13.13
C ASP A 57 -2.39 -0.54 -12.65
N ASP A 58 -1.67 -1.19 -13.57
CA ASP A 58 -0.77 -2.32 -13.26
C ASP A 58 0.40 -1.86 -12.38
N TYR A 59 0.98 -0.70 -12.71
CA TYR A 59 2.08 -0.12 -11.92
C TYR A 59 1.60 0.28 -10.53
N LEU A 60 0.42 0.90 -10.45
CA LEU A 60 -0.16 1.30 -9.17
C LEU A 60 -0.44 0.08 -8.28
N TYR A 61 -1.01 -0.98 -8.86
CA TYR A 61 -1.23 -2.24 -8.16
C TYR A 61 0.08 -2.79 -7.58
N ALA A 62 1.14 -2.85 -8.38
CA ALA A 62 2.45 -3.31 -7.95
C ALA A 62 3.03 -2.43 -6.83
N GLY A 63 2.91 -1.11 -6.95
CA GLY A 63 3.32 -0.13 -5.94
C GLY A 63 2.61 -0.33 -4.60
N PHE A 64 1.29 -0.44 -4.62
CA PHE A 64 0.49 -0.71 -3.41
C PHE A 64 0.79 -2.08 -2.80
N ARG A 65 1.03 -3.11 -3.62
CA ARG A 65 1.43 -4.44 -3.13
C ARG A 65 2.77 -4.37 -2.41
N LYS A 66 3.74 -3.63 -2.95
CA LYS A 66 5.03 -3.39 -2.28
C LYS A 66 4.87 -2.61 -0.98
N ALA A 67 4.03 -1.58 -0.96
CA ALA A 67 3.70 -0.83 0.26
C ALA A 67 3.11 -1.74 1.35
N ALA A 68 2.15 -2.60 0.99
CA ALA A 68 1.57 -3.57 1.92
C ALA A 68 2.63 -4.55 2.48
N TRP A 69 3.58 -5.01 1.65
CA TRP A 69 4.71 -5.82 2.12
C TRP A 69 5.58 -5.09 3.12
N THR A 70 5.90 -3.82 2.86
CA THR A 70 6.66 -2.99 3.81
C THR A 70 5.96 -2.89 5.16
N VAL A 71 4.64 -2.68 5.17
CA VAL A 71 3.84 -2.66 6.41
C VAL A 71 3.87 -4.01 7.11
N LYS A 72 3.62 -5.10 6.39
CA LYS A 72 3.66 -6.46 6.93
C LYS A 72 5.01 -6.79 7.59
N VAL A 73 6.11 -6.41 6.94
CA VAL A 73 7.46 -6.59 7.51
C VAL A 73 7.64 -5.79 8.79
N ARG A 74 7.15 -4.53 8.85
CA ARG A 74 7.21 -3.71 10.08
C ARG A 74 6.41 -4.34 11.22
N LEU A 75 5.21 -4.85 10.95
CA LEU A 75 4.37 -5.54 11.93
C LEU A 75 5.06 -6.80 12.47
N ASN A 76 5.63 -7.63 11.59
CA ASN A 76 6.34 -8.85 11.99
C ASN A 76 7.60 -8.54 12.82
N ARG A 77 8.28 -7.43 12.56
CA ARG A 77 9.44 -6.98 13.37
C ARG A 77 9.03 -6.52 14.77
N GLY A 78 7.84 -5.94 14.92
CA GLY A 78 7.30 -5.52 16.22
C GLY A 78 7.02 -6.68 17.17
N GLY A 79 6.57 -7.84 16.66
CA GLY A 79 6.45 -9.06 17.45
C GLY A 79 7.79 -9.73 17.73
N SER A 80 8.73 -9.65 16.79
CA SER A 80 9.90 -10.53 16.81
C SER A 80 10.91 -10.29 17.95
N LEU A 81 11.12 -9.09 18.50
CA LEU A 81 12.24 -8.94 19.46
C LEU A 81 11.82 -9.32 20.89
N MET A 82 10.80 -8.65 21.42
CA MET A 82 10.35 -8.86 22.80
C MET A 82 9.67 -10.22 23.02
N GLU A 83 9.00 -10.76 22.00
CA GLU A 83 8.35 -12.07 22.08
C GLU A 83 9.38 -13.22 21.96
N ARG A 84 10.44 -13.03 21.16
CA ARG A 84 11.59 -13.96 21.15
C ARG A 84 12.42 -13.89 22.43
N PHE A 85 12.62 -12.70 22.99
CA PHE A 85 13.27 -12.55 24.30
C PHE A 85 12.46 -13.20 25.40
N ARG A 86 11.14 -12.97 25.46
CA ARG A 86 10.27 -13.60 26.47
C ARG A 86 10.29 -15.13 26.40
N LYS A 87 10.19 -15.71 25.19
CA LYS A 87 10.30 -17.17 24.98
C LYS A 87 11.68 -17.77 25.26
N ALA A 88 12.74 -16.97 25.28
CA ALA A 88 14.10 -17.45 25.53
C ALA A 88 14.47 -17.48 27.02
N PHE A 89 13.63 -16.86 27.87
CA PHE A 89 13.82 -16.78 29.32
C PHE A 89 12.66 -17.44 30.12
N GLU A 90 11.76 -18.15 29.43
CA GLU A 90 10.85 -19.16 29.98
C GLU A 90 11.46 -20.56 29.77
#